data_AF-A0A2M7VEU6-F1
#
_entry.id   AF-A0A2M7VEU6-F1
#
_cell.length_a   1.000
_cell.length_b   1.000
_cell.length_c   1.000
_cell.angle_alpha   90.00
_cell.angle_beta   90.00
_cell.angle_gamma   90.00
#
_symmetry.space_group_name_H-M   'P 1'
#
loop_
_entity.id
_entity.type
_entity.pdbx_description
1 polymer ?
#
loop_
_entity_poly.entity_id
_entity_poly.type
_entity_poly.pdbx_seq_one_letter_code
_entity_poly.pdbx_strand_id
1 'polypeptide(L)'
;MKRFFKDIVSDNITQKGFSACFIIILLSFIYAVFYFYSLPPLLPLFNQLPWGEQRLVNTTGIFIPPIIAFLILTINLIFSSLVYKKAPLLSR
;
A
#
# COMPACT_ATOMS: atom_id res chain seq x y z
N MET A 1 2.22 23.04 -3.75
CA MET A 1 2.36 21.68 -4.32
C MET A 1 3.67 21.47 -5.09
N LYS A 2 4.10 22.34 -6.01
CA LYS A 2 5.37 22.17 -6.77
C LYS A 2 6.61 21.87 -5.90
N ARG A 3 6.71 22.50 -4.73
CA ARG A 3 7.83 22.29 -3.78
C ARG A 3 7.79 20.90 -3.12
N PHE A 4 6.60 20.39 -2.81
CA PHE A 4 6.39 19.05 -2.22
C PHE A 4 6.87 17.93 -3.15
N PHE A 5 6.49 18.00 -4.43
CA PHE A 5 6.98 17.06 -5.44
C PHE A 5 8.48 17.20 -5.69
N LYS A 6 9.03 18.41 -5.61
CA LYS A 6 10.47 18.63 -5.75
C LYS A 6 11.27 17.98 -4.62
N ASP A 7 10.79 18.10 -3.38
CA ASP A 7 11.45 17.52 -2.20
C ASP A 7 11.39 15.98 -2.21
N ILE A 8 10.34 15.38 -2.79
CA ILE A 8 10.21 13.93 -2.98
C ILE A 8 11.14 13.42 -4.08
N VAL A 9 11.20 14.13 -5.22
CA VAL A 9 12.01 13.72 -6.39
C VAL A 9 13.50 13.99 -6.18
N SER A 10 13.88 14.83 -5.22
CA SER A 10 15.30 15.13 -4.96
C SER A 10 16.08 13.97 -4.33
N ASP A 11 15.40 13.01 -3.68
CA ASP A 11 16.07 11.84 -3.09
C ASP A 11 15.80 10.57 -3.91
N ASN A 12 16.84 10.13 -4.63
CA ASN A 12 16.79 8.94 -5.48
C ASN A 12 16.50 7.65 -4.70
N ILE A 13 16.90 7.55 -3.43
CA ILE A 13 16.68 6.33 -2.62
C ILE A 13 15.21 6.26 -2.23
N THR A 14 14.71 7.34 -1.64
CA THR A 14 13.31 7.49 -1.24
C THR A 14 12.38 7.31 -2.44
N GLN A 15 12.68 7.94 -3.58
CA GLN A 15 11.90 7.81 -4.81
C GLN A 15 11.86 6.37 -5.32
N LYS A 16 12.99 5.67 -5.37
CA LYS A 16 13.05 4.26 -5.80
C LYS A 16 12.28 3.35 -4.86
N GLY A 17 12.40 3.55 -3.54
CA GLY A 17 11.64 2.82 -2.53
C GLY A 17 10.13 2.98 -2.71
N PHE A 18 9.64 4.22 -2.80
CA PHE A 18 8.23 4.50 -3.05
C PHE A 18 7.74 3.93 -4.38
N SER A 19 8.56 4.03 -5.45
CA SER A 19 8.21 3.49 -6.77
C SER A 19 8.11 1.96 -6.75
N ALA A 20 9.04 1.28 -6.08
CA ALA A 20 9.01 -0.17 -5.94
C ALA A 20 7.77 -0.63 -5.15
N CYS A 21 7.48 -0.01 -4.01
CA CYS A 21 6.28 -0.29 -3.23
C CYS A 21 5.00 -0.04 -4.03
N PHE A 22 4.93 1.06 -4.78
CA PHE A 22 3.79 1.37 -5.64
C PHE A 22 3.59 0.30 -6.71
N ILE A 23 4.67 -0.13 -7.38
CA ILE A 23 4.61 -1.21 -8.39
C ILE A 23 4.10 -2.51 -7.77
N ILE A 24 4.57 -2.89 -6.58
CA ILE A 24 4.12 -4.11 -5.90
C ILE A 24 2.62 -4.03 -5.55
N ILE A 25 2.17 -2.90 -5.01
CA ILE A 25 0.75 -2.67 -4.68
C ILE A 25 -0.09 -2.72 -5.96
N LEU A 26 0.37 -2.09 -7.03
CA LEU A 26 -0.31 -2.09 -8.33
C LEU A 26 -0.41 -3.50 -8.92
N LEU A 27 0.68 -4.27 -8.91
CA LEU A 27 0.68 -5.66 -9.37
C LEU A 27 -0.26 -6.53 -8.52
N SER A 28 -0.27 -6.33 -7.20
CA SER A 28 -1.18 -7.03 -6.29
C SER A 28 -2.64 -6.71 -6.58
N PHE A 29 -2.95 -5.44 -6.84
CA PHE A 29 -4.29 -5.00 -7.21
C PHE A 29 -4.72 -5.58 -8.56
N ILE A 30 -3.85 -5.48 -9.57
CA ILE A 30 -4.09 -6.03 -10.91
C ILE A 30 -4.32 -7.55 -10.82
N TYR A 31 -3.49 -8.27 -10.07
CA TYR A 31 -3.64 -9.70 -9.86
C TYR A 31 -5.02 -10.04 -9.25
N ALA A 32 -5.44 -9.31 -8.21
CA ALA A 32 -6.75 -9.50 -7.60
C ALA A 32 -7.91 -9.24 -8.57
N VAL A 33 -7.79 -8.23 -9.44
CA VAL A 33 -8.79 -7.93 -10.48
C VAL A 33 -8.85 -9.04 -11.53
N PHE A 34 -7.71 -9.50 -12.03
CA PHE A 34 -7.67 -10.54 -13.08
C PHE A 34 -8.31 -11.85 -12.63
N TYR A 35 -8.12 -12.24 -11.38
CA TYR A 35 -8.66 -13.48 -10.84
C TYR A 35 -9.99 -13.30 -10.09
N PHE A 36 -10.55 -12.10 -10.05
CA PHE A 36 -11.70 -11.77 -9.20
C PHE A 36 -12.89 -12.72 -9.38
N TYR A 37 -13.25 -13.03 -10.63
CA TYR A 37 -14.36 -13.91 -10.97
C TYR A 37 -14.07 -15.40 -10.75
N SER A 38 -12.79 -15.77 -10.54
CA SER A 38 -12.38 -17.16 -10.24
C SER A 38 -12.30 -17.43 -8.73
N LEU A 39 -12.42 -16.39 -7.90
CA LEU A 39 -12.35 -16.53 -6.45
C LEU A 39 -13.66 -17.08 -5.88
N PRO A 40 -13.61 -17.85 -4.78
CA PRO A 40 -14.81 -18.25 -4.06
C PRO A 40 -15.53 -17.02 -3.48
N PRO A 41 -16.84 -17.13 -3.20
CA PRO A 41 -17.65 -16.03 -2.66
C PRO A 41 -17.15 -15.55 -1.29
N LEU A 42 -16.49 -16.42 -0.53
CA LEU A 42 -15.95 -16.16 0.79
C LEU A 42 -14.45 -16.45 0.85
N LEU A 43 -13.68 -15.51 1.39
CA LEU A 43 -12.24 -15.56 1.53
C LEU A 43 -11.83 -15.44 3.00
N PRO A 44 -10.92 -16.28 3.51
CA PRO A 44 -10.41 -16.18 4.88
C PRO A 44 -9.27 -15.13 4.96
N LEU A 45 -9.62 -13.86 5.14
CA LEU A 45 -8.62 -12.78 5.19
C LEU A 45 -8.15 -12.45 6.61
N PHE A 46 -8.99 -12.70 7.62
CA PHE A 46 -8.68 -12.33 9.00
C PHE A 46 -8.16 -13.52 9.80
N ASN A 47 -6.93 -13.93 9.54
CA ASN A 47 -6.30 -15.10 10.18
C ASN A 47 -6.08 -14.96 11.70
N GLN A 48 -6.27 -13.76 12.25
CA GLN A 48 -6.18 -13.49 13.69
C GLN A 48 -7.49 -13.82 14.44
N LEU A 49 -8.61 -13.99 13.74
CA LEU A 49 -9.90 -14.33 14.33
C LEU A 49 -10.05 -15.84 14.54
N PRO A 50 -10.91 -16.28 15.48
CA PRO A 50 -11.22 -17.69 15.68
C PRO A 50 -11.58 -18.40 14.38
N TRP A 51 -11.22 -19.68 14.30
CA TRP A 51 -11.59 -20.53 13.17
C TRP A 51 -13.12 -20.61 13.04
N GLY A 52 -13.62 -20.43 11.82
CA GLY A 52 -15.04 -20.43 11.53
C GLY A 52 -15.43 -19.26 10.63
N GLU A 53 -16.67 -18.80 10.74
CA GLU A 53 -17.20 -17.73 9.90
C GLU A 53 -16.58 -16.36 10.20
N GLN A 54 -16.04 -16.16 11.41
CA GLN A 54 -15.49 -14.88 11.85
C GLN A 54 -14.29 -14.40 11.01
N ARG A 55 -13.50 -15.32 10.43
CA ARG A 55 -12.37 -14.97 9.56
C ARG A 55 -12.75 -14.74 8.09
N LEU A 56 -13.97 -15.07 7.70
CA LEU A 56 -14.44 -15.04 6.32
C LEU A 56 -14.94 -13.65 5.95
N VAL A 57 -14.68 -13.26 4.71
CA VAL A 57 -15.13 -12.00 4.12
C VAL A 57 -15.62 -12.30 2.72
N ASN A 58 -16.56 -11.52 2.21
CA ASN A 58 -16.95 -11.59 0.80
C ASN A 58 -15.73 -11.39 -0.11
N THR A 59 -15.77 -11.90 -1.33
CA THR A 59 -14.69 -11.81 -2.32
C THR A 59 -14.16 -10.38 -2.51
N THR A 60 -15.04 -9.37 -2.42
CA THR A 60 -14.68 -7.94 -2.47
C THR A 60 -13.67 -7.53 -1.40
N GLY A 61 -13.62 -8.27 -0.28
CA GLY A 61 -12.63 -8.09 0.77
C GLY A 61 -11.18 -8.31 0.32
N ILE A 62 -10.92 -9.01 -0.79
CA ILE A 62 -9.57 -9.22 -1.33
C ILE A 62 -8.81 -7.91 -1.58
N PHE A 63 -9.54 -6.80 -1.76
CA PHE A 63 -8.95 -5.47 -1.96
C PHE A 63 -8.55 -4.76 -0.66
N ILE A 64 -8.91 -5.29 0.52
CA ILE A 64 -8.56 -4.69 1.81
C ILE A 64 -7.02 -4.55 1.98
N PRO A 65 -6.20 -5.60 1.79
CA PRO A 65 -4.75 -5.49 1.91
C PRO A 65 -4.10 -4.44 0.97
N PRO A 66 -4.35 -4.43 -0.36
CA PRO A 66 -3.73 -3.43 -1.24
C PRO A 66 -4.21 -2.00 -0.95
N ILE A 67 -5.47 -1.80 -0.54
CA ILE A 67 -5.97 -0.48 -0.13
C ILE A 67 -5.25 0.01 1.13
N ILE A 68 -5.12 -0.83 2.15
CA ILE A 68 -4.40 -0.47 3.39
C ILE A 68 -2.93 -0.17 3.08
N ALA A 69 -2.27 -1.01 2.29
CA ALA A 69 -0.89 -0.78 1.87
C ALA A 69 -0.73 0.55 1.12
N PHE A 70 -1.66 0.90 0.25
CA PHE A 70 -1.66 2.17 -0.47
C PHE A 70 -1.84 3.38 0.46
N LEU A 71 -2.73 3.28 1.45
CA LEU A 71 -2.90 4.32 2.47
C LEU A 71 -1.62 4.51 3.28
N ILE A 72 -1.00 3.42 3.75
CA ILE A 72 0.28 3.46 4.47
C ILE A 72 1.37 4.11 3.60
N LEU A 73 1.47 3.71 2.33
CA LEU A 73 2.42 4.30 1.39
C LEU A 73 2.23 5.80 1.24
N THR A 74 0.97 6.25 1.11
CA THR A 74 0.62 7.66 0.96
C THR A 74 0.98 8.46 2.22
N ILE A 75 0.64 7.92 3.40
CA ILE A 75 1.00 8.53 4.69
C ILE A 75 2.52 8.65 4.81
N ASN A 76 3.27 7.57 4.52
CA ASN A 76 4.73 7.57 4.56
C ASN A 76 5.34 8.59 3.60
N LEU A 77 4.77 8.76 2.40
CA LEU A 77 5.23 9.76 1.43
C LEU A 77 5.05 11.19 1.98
N ILE A 78 3.90 11.46 2.59
CA ILE A 78 3.62 12.75 3.22
C ILE A 78 4.60 12.99 4.36
N PHE A 79 4.78 12.03 5.28
CA PHE A 79 5.71 12.16 6.40
C PHE A 79 7.15 12.35 5.93
N SER A 80 7.62 11.56 4.96
CA SER A 80 8.95 11.68 4.39
C SER A 80 9.19 13.10 3.85
N SER A 81 8.25 13.66 3.09
CA SER A 81 8.37 15.03 2.57
C SER A 81 8.39 16.13 3.66
N LEU A 82 7.69 15.92 4.78
CA LEU A 82 7.65 16.86 5.90
C LEU A 82 8.96 16.81 6.70
N VAL A 83 9.52 15.61 6.88
CA VAL A 83 10.76 15.38 7.63
C VAL A 83 11.99 15.76 6.80
N TYR A 84 11.95 15.61 5.47
CA TYR A 84 13.06 15.88 4.55
C TYR A 84 13.68 17.28 4.77
N LYS A 85 12.84 18.28 5.06
CA LYS A 85 13.28 19.66 5.30
C LYS A 85 14.04 19.87 6.61
N LYS A 86 13.79 19.02 7.61
CA LYS A 86 14.34 19.16 8.96
C LYS A 86 15.55 18.26 9.16
N ALA A 87 15.46 17.02 8.66
CA ALA A 87 16.48 16.00 8.84
C ALA A 87 16.44 15.02 7.65
N PRO A 88 17.20 15.27 6.57
CA PRO A 88 17.20 14.43 5.38
C PRO A 88 17.52 12.95 5.65
N LEU A 89 18.38 12.67 6.64
CA LEU A 89 18.71 11.29 7.03
C LEU A 89 17.55 10.55 7.68
N LEU A 90 16.66 11.24 8.41
CA LEU A 90 15.47 10.63 9.05
C LEU A 90 14.30 10.46 8.07
N SER A 91 14.38 11.06 6.88
CA SER A 91 13.32 10.99 5.87
C SER A 91 13.47 9.85 4.86
N ARG A 92 14.63 9.18 4.89
CA ARG A 92 14.97 8.00 4.10
C ARG A 92 14.56 6.73 4.85
#